data_AF-N6UGL3-F1
#
_entry.id   AF-N6UGL3-F1
#
_cell.length_a   1.000
_cell.length_b   1.000
_cell.length_c   1.000
_cell.angle_alpha   90.00
_cell.angle_beta   90.00
_cell.angle_gamma   90.00
#
_symmetry.space_group_name_H-M   'P 1'
#
loop_
_entity.id
_entity.type
_entity.pdbx_description
1 polymer ?
#
loop_
_entity_poly.entity_id
_entity_poly.type
_entity_poly.pdbx_seq_one_letter_code
_entity_poly.pdbx_strand_id
1 'polypeptide(L)'
;MSASETLSILVNTAAVHEPPSRSAPLSVVCHSSDGEDVPLVPEVAFDGSLDSPGINRESQPLLGGLEVSYNHFPDDPDFTDLVWQAETAIDNGIFPERISQGSSGSYFVKNQAGKVIAVFKPKDEEPYGRLNPKWIKWMHKLCCPCCFGRSCLIPNQGYLSEAAAYLVDSKLGLNIVPKTRVVKLVSETFNYLRIDRQKARVKRAIMEQFPNVGLRFNRIGLPPKVGSFQFFVNSYKDAHHWLSKFEMEPLAPPIAKKFQLQFERLVVLDYIIRNTDRGNDNWLIRYDQPTISNGHTVSEQVDLTESTDWSMVNMPEIKIAAIDNGLAFPYKHPDSWRAYPYHWAWLPQAKIPFGKEIKELVLPLLSDMNFVQDLCEDLHHLFKQDKGFDRTLYERQMSVMRGQILNLTQALKDGKSPVQLVQMPAVVVESQCKDEPMEDESPITLGQPLSDFLLQLEDYTPTIPDAVTAHYIRASGFEPKDPRLLRLISIAAQKFISDVANDALQHCKMRTSNSNTTHASNSKTAKGVKDKKYCLTMEDLTPALAEFGIVIKKPHYYV
;
A
#
# COMPACT_ATOMS: atom_id res chain seq x y z
N MET A 1 0.74 -65.40 -28.01
CA MET A 1 0.19 -65.31 -29.37
C MET A 1 0.07 -63.82 -29.68
N SER A 2 1.10 -63.19 -30.26
CA SER A 2 1.30 -62.99 -31.71
C SER A 2 0.11 -62.22 -32.31
N ALA A 3 0.16 -60.91 -32.56
CA ALA A 3 0.97 -60.10 -33.49
C ALA A 3 0.06 -59.59 -34.63
N SER A 4 0.01 -58.28 -34.86
CA SER A 4 0.33 -57.71 -36.19
C SER A 4 0.43 -56.19 -36.13
N GLU A 5 1.48 -55.71 -36.78
CA GLU A 5 1.94 -54.33 -36.96
C GLU A 5 1.20 -53.64 -38.12
N THR A 6 1.20 -52.31 -38.17
CA THR A 6 1.64 -51.60 -39.40
C THR A 6 2.17 -50.20 -39.08
N LEU A 7 3.43 -49.98 -39.45
CA LEU A 7 4.19 -48.73 -39.51
C LEU A 7 3.87 -47.95 -40.81
N SER A 8 4.10 -46.64 -40.81
CA SER A 8 4.34 -45.87 -42.04
C SER A 8 5.62 -45.04 -41.90
N ILE A 9 6.40 -45.03 -42.98
CA ILE A 9 7.82 -44.72 -43.12
C ILE A 9 8.03 -43.32 -43.74
N LEU A 10 9.13 -42.66 -43.34
CA LEU A 10 9.72 -41.43 -43.91
C LEU A 10 10.04 -41.52 -45.41
N VAL A 11 9.98 -40.37 -46.11
CA VAL A 11 11.06 -40.00 -47.07
C VAL A 11 11.37 -38.51 -46.97
N ASN A 12 12.65 -38.23 -46.77
CA ASN A 12 13.34 -36.96 -46.75
C ASN A 12 13.97 -36.73 -48.15
N THR A 13 13.98 -35.51 -48.68
CA THR A 13 14.91 -35.12 -49.77
C THR A 13 15.50 -33.74 -49.49
N ALA A 14 16.82 -33.66 -49.66
CA ALA A 14 17.69 -32.55 -49.32
C ALA A 14 18.20 -31.82 -50.58
N ALA A 15 18.51 -30.52 -50.44
CA ALA A 15 19.52 -29.74 -51.18
C ALA A 15 19.61 -28.37 -50.45
N VAL A 16 20.66 -28.01 -49.68
CA VAL A 16 22.05 -27.62 -50.02
C VAL A 16 22.15 -26.43 -50.98
N HIS A 17 22.44 -25.23 -50.46
CA HIS A 17 23.69 -24.49 -50.74
C HIS A 17 23.85 -23.21 -49.88
N GLU A 18 25.10 -23.00 -49.46
CA GLU A 18 25.69 -21.96 -48.61
C GLU A 18 26.04 -20.62 -49.37
N PRO A 19 26.57 -19.58 -48.69
CA PRO A 19 26.37 -18.15 -49.00
C PRO A 19 27.54 -17.50 -49.77
N PRO A 20 27.55 -16.16 -49.91
CA PRO A 20 28.80 -15.47 -49.55
C PRO A 20 28.67 -14.09 -48.88
N SER A 21 29.70 -13.80 -48.09
CA SER A 21 30.16 -12.51 -47.57
C SER A 21 30.94 -11.68 -48.62
N ARG A 22 30.87 -10.34 -48.57
CA ARG A 22 32.01 -9.38 -48.41
C ARG A 22 31.79 -8.00 -49.07
N SER A 23 32.27 -6.99 -48.32
CA SER A 23 33.01 -5.76 -48.72
C SER A 23 32.35 -4.63 -49.51
N ALA A 24 32.44 -3.41 -48.94
CA ALA A 24 32.40 -2.11 -49.61
C ALA A 24 33.54 -1.92 -50.63
N PRO A 25 33.46 -0.93 -51.53
CA PRO A 25 34.17 0.33 -51.28
C PRO A 25 33.48 1.62 -51.76
N LEU A 26 34.13 2.73 -51.39
CA LEU A 26 33.85 4.16 -51.59
C LEU A 26 34.08 4.70 -53.02
N SER A 27 33.56 5.93 -53.21
CA SER A 27 34.04 7.07 -54.02
C SER A 27 33.54 7.21 -55.46
N VAL A 28 33.35 8.37 -56.10
CA VAL A 28 33.07 9.83 -55.84
C VAL A 28 33.14 10.49 -57.25
N VAL A 29 32.68 11.74 -57.37
CA VAL A 29 32.95 12.77 -58.43
C VAL A 29 31.81 13.00 -59.42
N CYS A 30 31.39 14.21 -59.86
CA CYS A 30 31.33 15.63 -59.42
C CYS A 30 30.77 16.42 -60.63
N HIS A 31 30.09 17.55 -60.41
CA HIS A 31 30.15 18.81 -61.20
C HIS A 31 29.31 19.88 -60.44
N SER A 32 29.92 20.86 -59.74
CA SER A 32 30.35 22.24 -60.15
C SER A 32 29.18 23.17 -60.51
N SER A 33 29.05 24.45 -60.14
CA SER A 33 29.80 25.51 -59.41
C SER A 33 28.75 26.60 -59.07
N ASP A 34 28.78 27.35 -57.96
CA ASP A 34 29.45 28.64 -57.64
C ASP A 34 28.73 29.08 -56.31
N GLY A 35 29.29 29.65 -55.25
CA GLY A 35 30.28 30.72 -55.06
C GLY A 35 29.73 31.65 -53.97
N GLU A 36 30.50 31.85 -52.90
CA GLU A 36 30.46 32.93 -51.87
C GLU A 36 29.64 32.79 -50.55
N ASP A 37 30.44 32.62 -49.48
CA ASP A 37 30.47 33.28 -48.16
C ASP A 37 29.29 33.27 -47.16
N VAL A 38 29.63 32.73 -45.97
CA VAL A 38 28.86 32.67 -44.72
C VAL A 38 29.01 33.98 -43.93
N PRO A 39 27.94 34.43 -43.24
CA PRO A 39 28.10 34.68 -41.80
C PRO A 39 26.99 34.04 -40.95
N LEU A 40 27.39 33.66 -39.74
CA LEU A 40 26.58 33.09 -38.67
C LEU A 40 25.67 34.15 -38.00
N VAL A 41 24.53 33.63 -37.51
CA VAL A 41 23.54 34.18 -36.54
C VAL A 41 22.32 34.92 -37.14
N PRO A 42 21.08 34.44 -36.90
CA PRO A 42 19.87 35.25 -37.02
C PRO A 42 19.47 35.89 -35.68
N GLU A 43 19.34 37.23 -35.68
CA GLU A 43 18.57 38.02 -34.72
C GLU A 43 17.08 37.65 -34.78
N VAL A 44 16.42 37.55 -33.63
CA VAL A 44 14.95 37.59 -33.54
C VAL A 44 14.57 38.65 -32.51
N ALA A 45 13.82 39.64 -32.98
CA ALA A 45 13.36 40.82 -32.27
C ALA A 45 12.32 40.50 -31.19
N PHE A 46 12.39 41.22 -30.07
CA PHE A 46 11.36 41.29 -29.04
C PHE A 46 10.38 42.42 -29.36
N ASP A 47 9.09 42.11 -29.44
CA ASP A 47 8.03 43.10 -29.34
C ASP A 47 7.47 43.11 -27.91
N GLY A 48 7.23 44.30 -27.38
CA GLY A 48 6.88 44.53 -25.97
C GLY A 48 5.66 45.40 -25.84
N SER A 49 4.81 45.08 -24.85
CA SER A 49 3.82 46.02 -24.29
C SER A 49 3.37 45.59 -22.89
N LEU A 50 3.84 46.33 -21.88
CA LEU A 50 3.13 47.03 -20.76
C LEU A 50 2.01 46.27 -20.00
N ASP A 51 1.81 46.31 -18.67
CA ASP A 51 2.53 46.81 -17.48
C ASP A 51 1.72 46.38 -16.20
N SER A 52 2.40 45.80 -15.19
CA SER A 52 2.35 45.92 -13.69
C SER A 52 1.01 46.01 -12.85
N PRO A 53 0.99 45.78 -11.49
CA PRO A 53 2.11 45.74 -10.51
C PRO A 53 2.09 44.70 -9.35
N GLY A 54 3.30 44.45 -8.79
CA GLY A 54 3.58 44.05 -7.38
C GLY A 54 3.40 42.56 -7.04
N ILE A 55 4.45 41.77 -6.74
CA ILE A 55 5.27 41.84 -5.52
C ILE A 55 6.63 41.13 -5.78
N ASN A 56 7.72 41.85 -5.46
CA ASN A 56 9.12 41.44 -5.22
C ASN A 56 9.50 39.96 -5.48
N ARG A 57 10.12 39.69 -6.64
CA ARG A 57 10.86 38.44 -6.95
C ARG A 57 12.38 38.64 -7.08
N GLU A 58 12.94 39.71 -6.50
CA GLU A 58 14.39 40.00 -6.57
C GLU A 58 15.14 39.61 -5.29
N SER A 59 15.08 38.33 -4.89
CA SER A 59 16.06 37.76 -3.96
C SER A 59 15.98 36.23 -3.91
N GLN A 60 16.02 35.58 -5.07
CA GLN A 60 16.37 34.17 -5.15
C GLN A 60 17.62 34.05 -6.02
N PRO A 61 18.72 33.42 -5.54
CA PRO A 61 19.84 33.15 -6.41
C PRO A 61 19.38 32.18 -7.50
N LEU A 62 19.63 32.54 -8.76
CA LEU A 62 19.46 31.73 -9.97
C LEU A 62 20.35 30.49 -9.87
N LEU A 63 19.87 29.47 -9.17
CA LEU A 63 20.47 28.14 -9.13
C LEU A 63 19.43 27.17 -9.69
N GLY A 64 19.64 26.78 -10.94
CA GLY A 64 18.94 25.68 -11.58
C GLY A 64 19.18 24.39 -10.81
N GLY A 65 18.36 24.14 -9.80
CA GLY A 65 18.05 22.78 -9.40
C GLY A 65 17.23 22.18 -10.53
N LEU A 66 17.64 21.03 -11.06
CA LEU A 66 16.70 20.20 -11.81
C LEU A 66 15.49 19.95 -10.89
N GLU A 67 14.39 20.67 -11.12
CA GLU A 67 13.08 20.36 -10.58
C GLU A 67 12.69 19.00 -11.16
N VAL A 68 13.13 17.93 -10.50
CA VAL A 68 12.48 16.65 -10.65
C VAL A 68 11.16 16.79 -9.91
N SER A 69 10.15 17.36 -10.58
CA SER A 69 8.79 17.37 -10.06
C SER A 69 8.32 15.92 -10.00
N TYR A 70 8.42 15.31 -8.82
CA TYR A 70 8.01 13.93 -8.59
C TYR A 70 6.49 13.77 -8.66
N ASN A 71 5.76 14.88 -8.52
CA ASN A 71 4.34 14.93 -8.25
C ASN A 71 3.62 15.77 -9.31
N HIS A 72 3.81 15.40 -10.58
CA HIS A 72 3.10 16.03 -11.69
C HIS A 72 2.01 15.10 -12.22
N PHE A 73 0.75 15.56 -12.17
CA PHE A 73 -0.42 14.81 -12.62
C PHE A 73 -1.11 15.60 -13.73
N PRO A 74 -0.67 15.44 -15.00
CA PRO A 74 -1.18 16.24 -16.12
C PRO A 74 -2.66 15.97 -16.41
N ASP A 75 -3.16 14.81 -15.99
CA ASP A 75 -4.56 14.42 -16.07
C ASP A 75 -5.44 15.06 -14.98
N ASP A 76 -4.84 15.69 -13.96
CA ASP A 76 -5.54 16.23 -12.78
C ASP A 76 -4.86 17.49 -12.23
N PRO A 77 -5.08 18.65 -12.88
CA PRO A 77 -4.49 19.93 -12.46
C PRO A 77 -4.85 20.31 -11.04
N ASP A 78 -6.12 20.12 -10.62
CA ASP A 78 -6.59 20.43 -9.27
C ASP A 78 -5.82 19.64 -8.20
N PHE A 79 -5.51 18.36 -8.47
CA PHE A 79 -4.69 17.56 -7.55
C PHE A 79 -3.23 18.01 -7.54
N THR A 80 -2.68 18.36 -8.71
CA THR A 80 -1.31 18.91 -8.83
C THR A 80 -1.18 20.19 -8.00
N ASP A 81 -2.11 21.13 -8.14
CA ASP A 81 -2.12 22.39 -7.39
C ASP A 81 -2.20 22.18 -5.87
N LEU A 82 -2.92 21.14 -5.45
CA LEU A 82 -3.05 20.81 -4.05
C LEU A 82 -1.77 20.21 -3.47
N VAL A 83 -1.10 19.32 -4.21
CA VAL A 83 0.22 18.80 -3.82
C VAL A 83 1.24 19.95 -3.79
N TRP A 84 1.19 20.85 -4.77
CA TRP A 84 2.05 22.04 -4.79
C TRP A 84 1.82 22.95 -3.57
N GLN A 85 0.56 23.15 -3.14
CA GLN A 85 0.26 23.87 -1.90
C GLN A 85 0.86 23.20 -0.66
N ALA A 86 0.89 21.86 -0.61
CA ALA A 86 1.51 21.12 0.48
C ALA A 86 3.04 21.27 0.48
N GLU A 87 3.68 21.13 -0.68
CA GLU A 87 5.13 21.31 -0.85
C GLU A 87 5.56 22.73 -0.46
N THR A 88 4.84 23.73 -0.96
CA THR A 88 5.15 25.13 -0.65
C THR A 88 4.93 25.46 0.84
N ALA A 89 3.94 24.83 1.48
CA ALA A 89 3.75 24.98 2.93
C ALA A 89 4.93 24.40 3.71
N ILE A 90 5.40 23.21 3.32
CA ILE A 90 6.57 22.56 3.93
C ILE A 90 7.83 23.40 3.77
N ASP A 91 8.06 23.95 2.57
CA ASP A 91 9.24 24.79 2.28
C ASP A 91 9.22 26.08 3.11
N ASN A 92 8.03 26.61 3.40
CA ASN A 92 7.82 27.75 4.29
C ASN A 92 7.80 27.38 5.80
N GLY A 93 8.14 26.15 6.16
CA GLY A 93 8.24 25.69 7.56
C GLY A 93 6.92 25.30 8.22
N ILE A 94 5.83 25.18 7.45
CA ILE A 94 4.53 24.68 7.91
C ILE A 94 4.48 23.18 7.64
N PHE A 95 4.88 22.39 8.64
CA PHE A 95 5.05 20.96 8.47
C PHE A 95 3.76 20.14 8.71
N PRO A 96 3.60 18.98 8.05
CA PRO A 96 2.58 18.01 8.36
C PRO A 96 2.62 17.56 9.83
N GLU A 97 1.45 17.47 10.45
CA GLU A 97 1.30 17.10 11.86
C GLU A 97 0.85 15.65 11.99
N ARG A 98 1.48 14.90 12.88
CA ARG A 98 1.14 13.49 13.09
C ARG A 98 -0.24 13.34 13.75
N ILE A 99 -1.08 12.48 13.19
CA ILE A 99 -2.38 12.15 13.76
C ILE A 99 -2.18 11.27 15.00
N SER A 100 -2.67 11.72 16.15
CA SER A 100 -2.54 11.02 17.44
C SER A 100 -3.47 9.81 17.56
N GLN A 101 -4.66 9.92 16.97
CA GLN A 101 -5.68 8.87 16.86
C GLN A 101 -5.45 8.09 15.55
N GLY A 102 -5.19 6.77 15.65
CA GLY A 102 -5.05 5.89 14.49
C GLY A 102 -3.76 5.06 14.40
N SER A 103 -3.56 4.44 13.24
CA SER A 103 -2.36 3.66 12.92
C SER A 103 -1.12 4.56 12.93
N SER A 104 0.01 4.00 13.37
CA SER A 104 1.23 4.76 13.61
C SER A 104 1.94 5.14 12.32
N GLY A 105 1.45 6.14 11.60
CA GLY A 105 2.09 6.61 10.36
C GLY A 105 1.19 7.46 9.48
N SER A 106 0.30 8.28 10.05
CA SER A 106 -0.58 9.19 9.30
C SER A 106 -0.34 10.64 9.71
N TYR A 107 -0.39 11.55 8.75
CA TYR A 107 -0.09 12.97 8.95
C TYR A 107 -1.16 13.87 8.32
N PHE A 108 -1.62 14.88 9.05
CA PHE A 108 -2.38 15.99 8.49
C PHE A 108 -1.44 16.94 7.76
N VAL A 109 -1.63 17.07 6.46
CA VAL A 109 -0.90 17.98 5.59
C VAL A 109 -1.65 19.30 5.53
N LYS A 110 -0.92 20.41 5.65
CA LYS A 110 -1.46 21.77 5.71
C LYS A 110 -1.04 22.58 4.49
N ASN A 111 -1.83 23.59 4.15
CA ASN A 111 -1.43 24.62 3.18
C ASN A 111 -0.71 25.79 3.89
N GLN A 112 -0.34 26.82 3.13
CA GLN A 112 0.33 28.03 3.65
C GLN A 112 -0.49 28.78 4.71
N ALA A 113 -1.82 28.67 4.68
CA ALA A 113 -2.70 29.27 5.69
C ALA A 113 -2.82 28.41 6.97
N GLY A 114 -2.13 27.27 7.05
CA GLY A 114 -2.21 26.33 8.17
C GLY A 114 -3.48 25.47 8.18
N LYS A 115 -4.32 25.54 7.15
CA LYS A 115 -5.53 24.71 7.01
C LYS A 115 -5.15 23.31 6.55
N VAL A 116 -5.75 22.28 7.16
CA VAL A 116 -5.58 20.89 6.72
C VAL A 116 -6.22 20.69 5.35
N ILE A 117 -5.44 20.20 4.40
CA ILE A 117 -5.86 19.95 3.02
C ILE A 117 -5.83 18.48 2.63
N ALA A 118 -5.03 17.66 3.34
CA ALA A 118 -4.90 16.25 3.04
C ALA A 118 -4.42 15.41 4.22
N VAL A 119 -4.58 14.10 4.10
CA VAL A 119 -3.96 13.08 4.94
C VAL A 119 -2.90 12.35 4.14
N PHE A 120 -1.68 12.31 4.66
CA PHE A 120 -0.56 11.60 4.05
C PHE A 120 -0.15 10.39 4.89
N LYS A 121 -0.05 9.23 4.25
CA LYS A 121 0.38 7.97 4.88
C LYS A 121 1.62 7.40 4.15
N PRO A 122 2.85 7.65 4.66
CA PRO A 122 4.07 7.15 4.04
C PRO A 122 4.19 5.63 4.17
N LYS A 123 4.54 4.96 3.06
CA LYS A 123 4.78 3.52 2.95
C LYS A 123 5.68 2.99 4.08
N ASP A 124 6.80 3.65 4.30
CA ASP A 124 7.83 3.17 5.24
C ASP A 124 7.40 3.22 6.72
N GLU A 125 6.31 3.91 7.06
CA GLU A 125 5.80 4.03 8.42
C GLU A 125 4.53 3.20 8.67
N GLU A 126 4.03 2.46 7.67
CA GLU A 126 2.90 1.54 7.84
C GLU A 126 3.16 0.48 8.92
N PRO A 127 2.13 -0.24 9.43
CA PRO A 127 2.28 -1.31 10.41
C PRO A 127 3.40 -2.33 10.12
N TYR A 128 3.71 -2.56 8.83
CA TYR A 128 4.78 -3.45 8.35
C TYR A 128 5.97 -2.71 7.71
N GLY A 129 5.95 -1.37 7.71
CA GLY A 129 7.01 -0.51 7.21
C GLY A 129 8.25 -0.57 8.11
N ARG A 130 9.44 -0.42 7.50
CA ARG A 130 10.73 -0.51 8.19
C ARG A 130 10.91 0.55 9.28
N LEU A 131 10.15 1.65 9.22
CA LEU A 131 10.26 2.83 10.08
C LEU A 131 8.98 3.07 10.90
N ASN A 132 8.18 2.03 11.17
CA ASN A 132 7.00 2.17 12.02
C ASN A 132 7.39 2.66 13.44
N PRO A 133 6.91 3.84 13.89
CA PRO A 133 7.26 4.42 15.20
C PRO A 133 6.65 3.67 16.39
N LYS A 134 5.65 2.78 16.20
CA LYS A 134 5.19 1.82 17.23
C LYS A 134 6.01 0.52 17.10
N TRP A 135 7.30 0.61 17.45
CA TRP A 135 8.31 -0.49 17.45
C TRP A 135 7.87 -1.76 18.21
N ILE A 136 6.87 -1.64 19.09
CA ILE A 136 6.30 -2.72 19.92
C ILE A 136 5.69 -3.87 19.10
N LYS A 137 5.27 -3.66 17.83
CA LYS A 137 4.73 -4.74 16.98
C LYS A 137 5.79 -5.60 16.27
N TRP A 138 7.04 -5.15 16.18
CA TRP A 138 8.16 -5.99 15.71
C TRP A 138 8.54 -7.04 16.77
N MET A 139 8.43 -6.67 18.06
CA MET A 139 8.61 -7.57 19.20
C MET A 139 7.56 -8.69 19.22
N HIS A 140 6.33 -8.43 18.77
CA HIS A 140 5.26 -9.44 18.64
C HIS A 140 5.39 -10.33 17.38
N LYS A 141 6.18 -9.89 16.38
CA LYS A 141 6.43 -10.63 15.13
C LYS A 141 7.41 -11.80 15.32
N LEU A 142 8.25 -11.77 16.37
CA LEU A 142 9.11 -12.90 16.71
C LEU A 142 8.39 -13.97 17.54
N CYS A 143 7.46 -13.61 18.44
CA CYS A 143 6.81 -14.57 19.34
C CYS A 143 5.56 -15.30 18.78
N CYS A 144 5.03 -14.96 17.59
CA CYS A 144 3.80 -15.63 17.08
C CYS A 144 3.54 -15.45 15.57
N PRO A 145 4.12 -16.29 14.68
CA PRO A 145 3.96 -16.16 13.22
C PRO A 145 2.55 -16.49 12.69
N CYS A 146 1.69 -17.13 13.48
CA CYS A 146 0.30 -17.43 13.12
C CYS A 146 -0.71 -16.34 13.54
N CYS A 147 -0.32 -15.36 14.37
CA CYS A 147 -1.26 -14.42 15.00
C CYS A 147 -1.09 -12.94 14.60
N PHE A 148 -0.07 -12.59 13.80
CA PHE A 148 0.23 -11.18 13.49
C PHE A 148 0.40 -10.92 11.99
N GLY A 149 -0.58 -10.23 11.40
CA GLY A 149 -0.70 -10.13 9.95
C GLY A 149 -2.14 -10.30 9.50
N ARG A 150 -2.63 -9.50 8.55
CA ARG A 150 -3.75 -9.98 7.72
C ARG A 150 -3.14 -10.90 6.67
N SER A 151 -3.12 -12.22 6.93
CA SER A 151 -2.42 -13.23 6.10
C SER A 151 -2.92 -13.33 4.66
N CYS A 152 -4.04 -12.67 4.33
CA CYS A 152 -4.57 -12.56 2.97
C CYS A 152 -4.12 -11.29 2.24
N LEU A 153 -3.41 -10.36 2.89
CA LEU A 153 -2.94 -9.11 2.31
C LEU A 153 -1.44 -9.16 2.02
N ILE A 154 -1.01 -8.47 0.95
CA ILE A 154 0.41 -8.27 0.65
C ILE A 154 0.97 -7.23 1.64
N PRO A 155 2.08 -7.52 2.35
CA PRO A 155 2.66 -6.58 3.30
C PRO A 155 3.16 -5.28 2.61
N ASN A 156 3.04 -4.15 3.32
CA ASN A 156 3.68 -2.87 2.95
C ASN A 156 3.21 -2.26 1.61
N GLN A 157 1.96 -2.54 1.22
CA GLN A 157 1.28 -1.97 0.06
C GLN A 157 0.00 -1.20 0.44
N GLY A 158 -0.16 -0.78 1.71
CA GLY A 158 -1.37 -0.11 2.16
C GLY A 158 -1.65 1.19 1.41
N TYR A 159 -0.61 1.98 1.14
CA TYR A 159 -0.69 3.20 0.35
C TYR A 159 -1.20 2.98 -1.10
N LEU A 160 -0.91 1.83 -1.70
CA LEU A 160 -1.44 1.45 -3.02
C LEU A 160 -2.90 1.06 -2.89
N SER A 161 -3.25 0.31 -1.85
CA SER A 161 -4.65 -0.05 -1.53
C SER A 161 -5.53 1.20 -1.37
N GLU A 162 -5.01 2.25 -0.71
CA GLU A 162 -5.69 3.56 -0.60
C GLU A 162 -5.91 4.25 -1.95
N ALA A 163 -4.86 4.34 -2.79
CA ALA A 163 -4.97 4.97 -4.11
C ALA A 163 -5.86 4.14 -5.06
N ALA A 164 -5.78 2.81 -4.97
CA ALA A 164 -6.57 1.88 -5.77
C ALA A 164 -8.05 1.92 -5.41
N ALA A 165 -8.40 2.13 -4.13
CA ALA A 165 -9.79 2.34 -3.73
C ALA A 165 -10.40 3.59 -4.40
N TYR A 166 -9.63 4.68 -4.49
CA TYR A 166 -10.07 5.87 -5.25
C TYR A 166 -10.17 5.60 -6.75
N LEU A 167 -9.22 4.84 -7.32
CA LEU A 167 -9.26 4.44 -8.73
C LEU A 167 -10.54 3.66 -9.04
N VAL A 168 -10.87 2.65 -8.24
CA VAL A 168 -12.12 1.87 -8.36
C VAL A 168 -13.35 2.75 -8.19
N ASP A 169 -13.37 3.62 -7.18
CA ASP A 169 -14.46 4.58 -6.92
C ASP A 169 -14.71 5.49 -8.13
N SER A 170 -13.65 6.08 -8.68
CA SER A 170 -13.71 6.98 -9.82
C SER A 170 -14.15 6.26 -11.09
N LYS A 171 -13.63 5.06 -11.34
CA LYS A 171 -13.96 4.28 -12.56
C LYS A 171 -15.41 3.78 -12.54
N LEU A 172 -15.99 3.55 -11.36
CA LEU A 172 -17.40 3.16 -11.19
C LEU A 172 -18.37 4.34 -11.00
N GLY A 173 -17.86 5.58 -10.87
CA GLY A 173 -18.70 6.75 -10.61
C GLY A 173 -19.40 6.72 -9.25
N LEU A 174 -18.76 6.15 -8.21
CA LEU A 174 -19.34 6.07 -6.86
C LEU A 174 -19.20 7.40 -6.11
N ASN A 175 -18.06 8.09 -6.29
CA ASN A 175 -17.77 9.41 -5.73
C ASN A 175 -17.92 9.49 -4.19
N ILE A 176 -17.47 8.45 -3.49
CA ILE A 176 -17.47 8.37 -2.02
C ILE A 176 -16.06 8.32 -1.44
N VAL A 177 -15.05 7.89 -2.20
CA VAL A 177 -13.65 7.95 -1.74
C VAL A 177 -13.08 9.34 -2.03
N PRO A 178 -12.60 10.09 -1.02
CA PRO A 178 -11.90 11.34 -1.29
C PRO A 178 -10.69 11.09 -2.19
N LYS A 179 -10.45 12.00 -3.14
CA LYS A 179 -9.39 11.87 -4.14
C LYS A 179 -8.06 11.47 -3.49
N THR A 180 -7.52 10.32 -3.89
CA THR A 180 -6.32 9.72 -3.30
C THR A 180 -5.37 9.25 -4.38
N ARG A 181 -4.11 9.73 -4.36
CA ARG A 181 -3.05 9.27 -5.27
C ARG A 181 -1.75 9.00 -4.52
N VAL A 182 -0.82 8.32 -5.21
CA VAL A 182 0.55 8.10 -4.71
C VAL A 182 1.37 9.37 -4.93
N VAL A 183 1.96 9.90 -3.87
CA VAL A 183 2.73 11.15 -3.87
C VAL A 183 4.05 10.93 -3.13
N LYS A 184 5.07 11.74 -3.46
CA LYS A 184 6.35 11.77 -2.75
C LYS A 184 6.51 13.08 -1.98
N LEU A 185 6.56 13.03 -0.65
CA LEU A 185 6.77 14.21 0.18
C LEU A 185 8.05 14.10 1.02
N VAL A 186 8.66 15.25 1.31
CA VAL A 186 9.77 15.40 2.24
C VAL A 186 9.28 16.27 3.40
N SER A 187 9.45 15.84 4.65
CA SER A 187 9.14 16.71 5.80
C SER A 187 9.97 16.31 7.03
N GLU A 188 10.52 17.27 7.76
CA GLU A 188 11.28 16.97 8.99
C GLU A 188 10.45 16.28 10.09
N THR A 189 9.12 16.39 10.03
CA THR A 189 8.18 15.75 10.96
C THR A 189 7.97 14.27 10.70
N PHE A 190 8.33 13.75 9.51
CA PHE A 190 8.26 12.33 9.21
C PHE A 190 9.33 11.53 9.99
N ASN A 191 9.07 10.23 10.15
CA ASN A 191 9.99 9.36 10.88
C ASN A 191 11.15 8.87 10.00
N TYR A 192 12.33 9.48 10.13
CA TYR A 192 13.54 9.09 9.41
C TYR A 192 14.56 8.39 10.31
N LEU A 193 15.40 7.54 9.72
CA LEU A 193 16.55 6.97 10.42
C LEU A 193 17.48 8.09 10.92
N ARG A 194 18.13 7.88 12.06
CA ARG A 194 19.12 8.83 12.61
C ARG A 194 20.24 9.15 11.60
N ILE A 195 20.64 8.16 10.81
CA ILE A 195 21.66 8.28 9.77
C ILE A 195 21.20 9.25 8.67
N ASP A 196 19.93 9.17 8.24
CA ASP A 196 19.40 10.06 7.21
C ASP A 196 19.31 11.51 7.71
N ARG A 197 18.86 11.69 8.95
CA ARG A 197 18.86 13.01 9.61
C ARG A 197 20.27 13.60 9.71
N GLN A 198 21.28 12.79 10.06
CA GLN A 198 22.67 13.22 10.14
C GLN A 198 23.24 13.55 8.76
N LYS A 199 22.99 12.72 7.75
CA LYS A 199 23.42 12.97 6.36
C LYS A 199 22.84 14.26 5.80
N ALA A 200 21.56 14.53 6.05
CA ALA A 200 20.92 15.77 5.63
C ALA A 200 21.58 17.00 6.27
N ARG A 201 21.88 16.95 7.59
CA ARG A 201 22.58 18.03 8.30
C ARG A 201 24.00 18.26 7.79
N VAL A 202 24.77 17.18 7.58
CA VAL A 202 26.14 17.26 7.08
C VAL A 202 26.16 17.84 5.67
N LYS A 203 25.26 17.40 4.78
CA LYS A 203 25.15 17.95 3.43
C LYS A 203 24.76 19.43 3.43
N ARG A 204 23.83 19.84 4.31
CA ARG A 204 23.43 21.25 4.47
C ARG A 204 24.62 22.09 4.96
N ALA A 205 25.36 21.62 5.97
CA ALA A 205 26.56 22.31 6.47
C ALA A 205 27.69 22.41 5.43
N ILE A 206 27.95 21.35 4.66
CA ILE A 206 28.95 21.37 3.58
C ILE A 206 28.55 22.35 2.48
N MET A 207 27.26 22.44 2.14
CA MET A 207 26.77 23.40 1.15
C MET A 207 26.91 24.85 1.64
N GLU A 208 26.56 25.12 2.90
CA GLU A 208 26.72 26.45 3.51
C GLU A 208 28.18 26.87 3.63
N GLN A 209 29.11 25.93 3.90
CA GLN A 209 30.54 26.22 4.05
C GLN A 209 31.33 26.20 2.72
N PHE A 210 30.93 25.37 1.75
CA PHE A 210 31.62 25.17 0.48
C PHE A 210 30.63 25.09 -0.70
N PRO A 211 30.09 26.22 -1.18
CA PRO A 211 29.07 26.24 -2.22
C PRO A 211 29.53 25.57 -3.53
N ASN A 212 30.82 25.68 -3.86
CA ASN A 212 31.42 25.08 -5.06
C ASN A 212 31.52 23.54 -5.03
N VAL A 213 31.51 22.94 -3.83
CA VAL A 213 31.48 21.48 -3.62
C VAL A 213 30.04 20.98 -3.48
N GLY A 214 29.16 21.83 -2.93
CA GLY A 214 27.72 21.58 -2.76
C GLY A 214 26.98 21.31 -4.07
N LEU A 215 27.40 21.95 -5.16
CA LEU A 215 26.87 21.77 -6.52
C LEU A 215 26.97 20.33 -7.06
N ARG A 216 27.83 19.49 -6.48
CA ARG A 216 27.96 18.07 -6.88
C ARG A 216 26.95 17.15 -6.19
N PHE A 217 26.17 17.65 -5.24
CA PHE A 217 25.15 16.84 -4.57
C PHE A 217 23.79 16.99 -5.28
N ASN A 218 23.40 15.96 -6.05
CA ASN A 218 22.11 15.95 -6.76
C ASN A 218 20.87 15.94 -5.84
N ARG A 219 21.03 15.77 -4.52
CA ARG A 219 19.94 15.81 -3.52
C ARG A 219 20.44 16.37 -2.18
N ILE A 220 19.98 17.58 -1.87
CA ILE A 220 20.17 18.27 -0.59
C ILE A 220 18.88 18.08 0.23
N GLY A 221 18.99 17.66 1.49
CA GLY A 221 17.83 17.42 2.36
C GLY A 221 17.53 15.95 2.67
N LEU A 222 16.40 15.73 3.35
CA LEU A 222 15.89 14.40 3.71
C LEU A 222 15.36 13.67 2.47
N PRO A 223 15.43 12.32 2.42
CA PRO A 223 14.92 11.58 1.27
C PRO A 223 13.39 11.68 1.17
N PRO A 224 12.82 11.83 -0.06
CA PRO A 224 11.37 11.84 -0.24
C PRO A 224 10.77 10.49 0.12
N LYS A 225 9.65 10.53 0.84
CA LYS A 225 8.86 9.35 1.20
C LYS A 225 7.70 9.19 0.24
N VAL A 226 7.54 7.99 -0.30
CA VAL A 226 6.37 7.60 -1.08
C VAL A 226 5.24 7.26 -0.12
N GLY A 227 4.03 7.71 -0.41
CA GLY A 227 2.84 7.39 0.38
C GLY A 227 1.55 7.72 -0.33
N SER A 228 0.43 7.37 0.28
CA SER A 228 -0.88 7.78 -0.20
C SER A 228 -1.16 9.19 0.31
N PHE A 229 -1.71 10.00 -0.59
CA PHE A 229 -2.08 11.38 -0.32
C PHE A 229 -3.57 11.51 -0.63
N GLN A 230 -4.38 11.60 0.41
CA GLN A 230 -5.84 11.63 0.35
C GLN A 230 -6.36 13.03 0.70
N PHE A 231 -7.25 13.56 -0.12
CA PHE A 231 -7.90 14.85 0.14
C PHE A 231 -8.65 14.85 1.48
N PHE A 232 -8.49 15.93 2.25
CA PHE A 232 -9.18 16.09 3.53
C PHE A 232 -10.60 16.63 3.34
N VAL A 233 -11.59 15.89 3.82
CA VAL A 233 -13.00 16.30 3.73
C VAL A 233 -13.45 17.06 4.97
N ASN A 234 -14.02 18.26 4.77
CA ASN A 234 -14.49 19.12 5.86
C ASN A 234 -15.95 18.81 6.24
N SER A 235 -16.30 19.02 7.51
CA SER A 235 -17.67 18.88 8.05
C SER A 235 -18.21 17.44 8.09
N TYR A 236 -17.34 16.44 7.98
CA TYR A 236 -17.68 15.04 8.17
C TYR A 236 -17.45 14.59 9.62
N LYS A 237 -18.22 13.61 10.08
CA LYS A 237 -18.01 12.91 11.36
C LYS A 237 -18.12 11.41 11.18
N ASP A 238 -17.56 10.64 12.10
CA ASP A 238 -17.62 9.18 12.11
C ASP A 238 -19.05 8.68 11.90
N ALA A 239 -19.23 7.65 11.08
CA ALA A 239 -20.56 7.11 10.81
C ALA A 239 -21.25 6.63 12.09
N HIS A 240 -20.50 6.07 13.03
CA HIS A 240 -21.02 5.71 14.35
C HIS A 240 -21.73 6.89 15.05
N HIS A 241 -21.16 8.11 15.00
CA HIS A 241 -21.77 9.30 15.61
C HIS A 241 -23.17 9.60 15.05
N TRP A 242 -23.30 9.52 13.72
CA TRP A 242 -24.55 9.84 13.03
C TRP A 242 -25.57 8.71 13.09
N LEU A 243 -25.13 7.46 12.96
CA LEU A 243 -26.00 6.29 13.05
C LEU A 243 -26.70 6.23 14.42
N SER A 244 -25.97 6.46 15.52
CA SER A 244 -26.58 6.54 16.85
C SER A 244 -27.59 7.68 17.00
N LYS A 245 -27.39 8.80 16.30
CA LYS A 245 -28.39 9.87 16.25
C LYS A 245 -29.62 9.49 15.44
N PHE A 246 -29.44 8.83 14.29
CA PHE A 246 -30.55 8.39 13.44
C PHE A 246 -31.41 7.31 14.08
N GLU A 247 -30.86 6.55 15.04
CA GLU A 247 -31.65 5.62 15.87
C GLU A 247 -32.60 6.36 16.83
N MET A 248 -32.17 7.50 17.38
CA MET A 248 -32.99 8.32 18.27
C MET A 248 -33.95 9.23 17.50
N GLU A 249 -33.48 9.83 16.41
CA GLU A 249 -34.22 10.76 15.55
C GLU A 249 -34.09 10.30 14.09
N PRO A 250 -35.05 9.48 13.60
CA PRO A 250 -35.01 8.96 12.25
C PRO A 250 -34.98 10.06 11.18
N LEU A 251 -34.16 9.84 10.16
CA LEU A 251 -34.08 10.73 9.01
C LEU A 251 -35.43 10.87 8.31
N ALA A 252 -35.75 12.07 7.83
CA ALA A 252 -36.89 12.29 6.96
C ALA A 252 -36.81 11.39 5.72
N PRO A 253 -37.92 10.83 5.21
CA PRO A 253 -37.90 9.83 4.14
C PRO A 253 -37.08 10.20 2.89
N PRO A 254 -37.10 11.45 2.38
CA PRO A 254 -36.27 11.85 1.25
C PRO A 254 -34.76 11.76 1.54
N ILE A 255 -34.34 12.10 2.75
CA ILE A 255 -32.93 12.04 3.17
C ILE A 255 -32.52 10.61 3.49
N ALA A 256 -33.41 9.82 4.09
CA ALA A 256 -33.19 8.39 4.31
C ALA A 256 -32.93 7.66 2.97
N LYS A 257 -33.67 8.02 1.90
CA LYS A 257 -33.42 7.48 0.55
C LYS A 257 -32.04 7.89 0.01
N LYS A 258 -31.64 9.16 0.14
CA LYS A 258 -30.29 9.63 -0.25
C LYS A 258 -29.19 8.92 0.54
N PHE A 259 -29.40 8.73 1.84
CA PHE A 259 -28.47 8.00 2.71
C PHE A 259 -28.33 6.54 2.27
N GLN A 260 -29.45 5.87 1.97
CA GLN A 260 -29.43 4.50 1.48
C GLN A 260 -28.65 4.38 0.17
N LEU A 261 -28.82 5.30 -0.77
CA LEU A 261 -28.05 5.30 -2.02
C LEU A 261 -26.54 5.46 -1.76
N GLN A 262 -26.15 6.39 -0.88
CA GLN A 262 -24.75 6.57 -0.49
C GLN A 262 -24.19 5.32 0.20
N PHE A 263 -25.00 4.67 1.03
CA PHE A 263 -24.64 3.42 1.72
C PHE A 263 -24.44 2.28 0.72
N GLU A 264 -25.31 2.14 -0.29
CA GLU A 264 -25.17 1.14 -1.35
C GLU A 264 -23.87 1.34 -2.16
N ARG A 265 -23.47 2.59 -2.42
CA ARG A 265 -22.17 2.90 -3.04
C ARG A 265 -20.99 2.42 -2.19
N LEU A 266 -21.06 2.61 -0.86
CA LEU A 266 -20.06 2.10 0.08
C LEU A 266 -19.97 0.57 0.04
N VAL A 267 -21.14 -0.10 0.04
CA VAL A 267 -21.23 -1.56 -0.07
C VAL A 267 -20.57 -2.05 -1.36
N VAL A 268 -20.90 -1.44 -2.50
CA VAL A 268 -20.33 -1.79 -3.81
C VAL A 268 -18.81 -1.68 -3.78
N LEU A 269 -18.27 -0.54 -3.32
CA LEU A 269 -16.84 -0.31 -3.22
C LEU A 269 -16.17 -1.38 -2.35
N ASP A 270 -16.60 -1.50 -1.10
CA ASP A 270 -15.98 -2.41 -0.11
C ASP A 270 -16.04 -3.87 -0.55
N TYR A 271 -17.11 -4.26 -1.24
CA TYR A 271 -17.27 -5.62 -1.73
C TYR A 271 -16.31 -5.91 -2.88
N ILE A 272 -16.23 -5.02 -3.88
CA ILE A 272 -15.33 -5.19 -5.04
C ILE A 272 -13.88 -5.27 -4.59
N ILE A 273 -13.42 -4.32 -3.76
CA ILE A 273 -12.02 -4.30 -3.29
C ILE A 273 -11.76 -5.32 -2.18
N ARG A 274 -12.79 -6.05 -1.71
CA ARG A 274 -12.79 -6.91 -0.53
C ARG A 274 -12.07 -6.26 0.66
N ASN A 275 -12.63 -5.15 1.14
CA ASN A 275 -12.08 -4.45 2.30
C ASN A 275 -12.11 -5.35 3.54
N THR A 276 -10.99 -5.43 4.25
CA THR A 276 -10.82 -6.30 5.43
C THR A 276 -10.83 -5.53 6.76
N ASP A 277 -11.04 -4.21 6.72
CA ASP A 277 -11.02 -3.34 7.91
C ASP A 277 -12.08 -2.24 7.89
N ARG A 278 -13.24 -2.46 7.26
CA ARG A 278 -14.34 -1.50 7.34
C ARG A 278 -15.10 -1.65 8.66
N GLY A 279 -14.74 -0.85 9.66
CA GLY A 279 -15.53 -0.53 10.86
C GLY A 279 -16.46 0.67 10.66
N ASN A 280 -17.34 0.97 11.63
CA ASN A 280 -18.23 2.15 11.59
C ASN A 280 -17.53 3.48 11.95
N ASP A 281 -16.27 3.40 12.34
CA ASP A 281 -15.31 4.47 12.54
C ASP A 281 -14.52 4.81 11.25
N ASN A 282 -14.44 3.86 10.31
CA ASN A 282 -13.63 3.99 9.08
C ASN A 282 -14.42 4.51 7.87
N TRP A 283 -15.60 5.11 8.08
CA TRP A 283 -16.31 5.87 7.06
C TRP A 283 -17.06 7.00 7.74
N LEU A 284 -17.18 8.11 7.02
CA LEU A 284 -17.70 9.34 7.59
C LEU A 284 -19.03 9.72 6.95
N ILE A 285 -19.86 10.43 7.69
CA ILE A 285 -21.11 11.01 7.22
C ILE A 285 -21.05 12.53 7.41
N ARG A 286 -21.39 13.27 6.37
CA ARG A 286 -21.78 14.68 6.44
C ARG A 286 -23.29 14.76 6.33
N TYR A 287 -23.93 15.42 7.28
CA TYR A 287 -25.36 15.69 7.24
C TYR A 287 -25.61 17.16 7.57
N ASP A 288 -26.11 17.89 6.57
CA ASP A 288 -26.43 19.31 6.68
C ASP A 288 -27.91 19.45 7.03
N GLN A 289 -28.19 19.84 8.28
CA GLN A 289 -29.56 20.04 8.75
C GLN A 289 -30.21 21.25 8.03
N PRO A 290 -31.52 21.19 7.75
CA PRO A 290 -32.21 22.29 7.11
C PRO A 290 -32.18 23.51 8.05
N THR A 291 -31.52 24.58 7.64
CA THR A 291 -31.52 25.87 8.32
C THR A 291 -32.48 26.80 7.59
N ILE A 292 -33.43 27.40 8.32
CA ILE A 292 -34.24 28.51 7.80
C ILE A 292 -33.34 29.73 7.88
N SER A 293 -32.87 30.21 6.72
CA SER A 293 -32.24 31.52 6.66
C SER A 293 -33.33 32.59 6.74
N ASN A 294 -33.60 33.09 7.95
CA ASN A 294 -34.37 34.32 8.10
C ASN A 294 -33.48 35.46 7.62
N GLY A 295 -33.79 36.03 6.45
CA GLY A 295 -33.17 37.26 5.98
C GLY A 295 -33.47 38.42 6.94
N HIS A 296 -32.64 38.62 7.95
CA HIS A 296 -32.62 39.84 8.74
C HIS A 296 -31.22 40.44 8.72
N THR A 297 -30.96 41.23 7.68
CA THR A 297 -30.21 42.48 7.83
C THR A 297 -31.02 43.58 7.17
N VAL A 298 -31.96 44.16 7.93
CA VAL A 298 -32.48 45.49 7.62
C VAL A 298 -32.42 46.31 8.91
N SER A 299 -31.41 47.16 8.95
CA SER A 299 -31.47 48.52 9.48
C SER A 299 -30.84 49.36 8.36
N GLU A 300 -31.43 50.38 7.78
CA GLU A 300 -32.67 51.12 7.98
C GLU A 300 -32.79 51.94 6.67
N GLN A 301 -33.85 51.76 5.88
CA GLN A 301 -34.53 52.81 5.09
C GLN A 301 -35.55 52.20 4.13
N VAL A 302 -36.65 52.95 4.03
CA VAL A 302 -37.97 52.65 3.48
C VAL A 302 -37.92 52.45 1.96
N ASP A 303 -38.60 51.43 1.44
CA ASP A 303 -39.56 51.61 0.33
C ASP A 303 -40.51 50.41 0.18
N LEU A 304 -41.80 50.74 0.08
CA LEU A 304 -42.94 49.83 -0.06
C LEU A 304 -43.24 49.62 -1.55
N THR A 305 -42.75 48.54 -2.15
CA THR A 305 -43.33 47.98 -3.39
C THR A 305 -43.16 46.46 -3.46
N GLU A 306 -44.23 45.80 -3.90
CA GLU A 306 -44.45 44.36 -4.05
C GLU A 306 -43.29 43.58 -4.72
N SER A 307 -42.85 42.47 -4.11
CA SER A 307 -42.75 41.15 -4.75
C SER A 307 -42.15 40.11 -3.79
N THR A 308 -42.88 39.00 -3.62
CA THR A 308 -42.57 37.72 -2.98
C THR A 308 -41.10 37.44 -2.63
N ASP A 309 -40.74 37.61 -1.35
CA ASP A 309 -39.45 37.20 -0.78
C ASP A 309 -39.47 35.68 -0.52
N TRP A 310 -39.01 34.90 -1.50
CA TRP A 310 -38.88 33.44 -1.36
C TRP A 310 -37.72 33.13 -0.42
N SER A 311 -38.01 32.80 0.84
CA SER A 311 -37.03 32.27 1.79
C SER A 311 -36.28 31.08 1.16
N MET A 312 -34.97 31.21 0.92
CA MET A 312 -34.15 30.13 0.39
C MET A 312 -34.01 29.03 1.46
N VAL A 313 -34.86 27.99 1.36
CA VAL A 313 -34.70 26.77 2.16
C VAL A 313 -33.57 25.95 1.53
N ASN A 314 -32.41 25.92 2.18
CA ASN A 314 -31.35 25.00 1.79
C ASN A 314 -31.84 23.57 2.00
N MET A 315 -31.95 22.81 0.90
CA MET A 315 -32.44 21.44 0.95
C MET A 315 -31.42 20.56 1.69
N PRO A 316 -31.83 19.76 2.69
CA PRO A 316 -30.88 18.96 3.46
C PRO A 316 -30.10 17.99 2.55
N GLU A 317 -28.80 17.89 2.80
CA GLU A 317 -27.87 17.04 2.07
C GLU A 317 -27.21 16.04 3.03
N ILE A 318 -27.05 14.79 2.56
CA ILE A 318 -26.32 13.75 3.27
C ILE A 318 -25.32 13.09 2.31
N LYS A 319 -24.07 12.96 2.75
CA LYS A 319 -22.99 12.35 1.96
C LYS A 319 -22.14 11.41 2.81
N ILE A 320 -21.65 10.34 2.20
CA ILE A 320 -20.70 9.42 2.81
C ILE A 320 -19.29 9.70 2.25
N ALA A 321 -18.28 9.60 3.09
CA ALA A 321 -16.88 9.54 2.68
C ALA A 321 -16.24 8.23 3.17
N ALA A 322 -15.76 7.40 2.23
CA ALA A 322 -15.05 6.15 2.52
C ALA A 322 -13.55 6.43 2.67
N ILE A 323 -13.07 6.44 3.92
CA ILE A 323 -11.68 6.72 4.27
C ILE A 323 -10.96 5.45 4.75
N ASP A 324 -9.64 5.50 4.93
CA ASP A 324 -8.86 4.38 5.48
C ASP A 324 -9.05 3.05 4.75
N ASN A 325 -8.79 3.07 3.44
CA ASN A 325 -8.93 1.91 2.54
C ASN A 325 -7.65 1.08 2.44
N GLY A 326 -6.64 1.33 3.28
CA GLY A 326 -5.30 0.73 3.17
C GLY A 326 -5.22 -0.78 3.42
N LEU A 327 -6.33 -1.45 3.72
CA LEU A 327 -6.40 -2.87 4.06
C LEU A 327 -7.45 -3.59 3.19
N ALA A 328 -7.40 -3.31 1.90
CA ALA A 328 -8.18 -3.96 0.84
C ALA A 328 -7.26 -4.67 -0.16
N PHE A 329 -7.85 -5.26 -1.21
CA PHE A 329 -7.19 -6.05 -2.26
C PHE A 329 -6.42 -7.26 -1.73
N PRO A 330 -7.10 -8.21 -1.06
CA PRO A 330 -6.47 -9.46 -0.66
C PRO A 330 -6.17 -10.37 -1.86
N TYR A 331 -5.07 -11.11 -1.78
CA TYR A 331 -4.69 -12.09 -2.81
C TYR A 331 -5.38 -13.45 -2.64
N LYS A 332 -6.10 -13.64 -1.53
CA LYS A 332 -6.97 -14.80 -1.29
C LYS A 332 -8.12 -14.39 -0.37
N HIS A 333 -9.24 -15.10 -0.42
CA HIS A 333 -10.28 -14.89 0.60
C HIS A 333 -9.74 -15.24 2.00
N PRO A 334 -10.20 -14.54 3.07
CA PRO A 334 -9.78 -14.86 4.42
C PRO A 334 -10.12 -16.29 4.82
N ASP A 335 -9.22 -16.93 5.57
CA ASP A 335 -9.45 -18.28 6.09
C ASP A 335 -10.56 -18.24 7.17
N SER A 336 -11.37 -19.30 7.29
CA SER A 336 -12.59 -19.32 8.15
C SER A 336 -12.37 -18.99 9.62
N TRP A 337 -11.15 -19.16 10.16
CA TRP A 337 -10.80 -18.79 11.54
C TRP A 337 -10.57 -17.29 11.74
N ARG A 338 -10.51 -16.51 10.64
CA ARG A 338 -10.36 -15.04 10.67
C ARG A 338 -11.09 -14.38 9.50
N ALA A 339 -12.40 -14.21 9.64
CA ALA A 339 -13.30 -13.88 8.53
C ALA A 339 -13.28 -12.42 8.02
N TYR A 340 -12.66 -11.47 8.75
CA TYR A 340 -12.68 -10.01 8.46
C TYR A 340 -14.04 -9.54 7.90
N PRO A 341 -15.09 -9.52 8.75
CA PRO A 341 -16.43 -9.20 8.31
C PRO A 341 -16.58 -7.71 7.99
N TYR A 342 -17.55 -7.40 7.14
CA TYR A 342 -17.96 -6.02 6.89
C TYR A 342 -18.85 -5.53 8.03
N HIS A 343 -18.43 -4.54 8.81
CA HIS A 343 -19.20 -4.11 9.99
C HIS A 343 -20.55 -3.49 9.63
N TRP A 344 -20.64 -2.88 8.45
CA TRP A 344 -21.91 -2.36 7.96
C TRP A 344 -22.95 -3.45 7.67
N ALA A 345 -22.57 -4.72 7.54
CA ALA A 345 -23.52 -5.81 7.30
C ALA A 345 -24.49 -6.03 8.46
N TRP A 346 -24.15 -5.58 9.68
CA TRP A 346 -25.04 -5.63 10.83
C TRP A 346 -26.02 -4.47 10.93
N LEU A 347 -25.88 -3.44 10.08
CA LEU A 347 -26.76 -2.28 10.10
C LEU A 347 -28.14 -2.61 9.49
N PRO A 348 -29.22 -1.98 9.97
CA PRO A 348 -30.56 -2.14 9.38
C PRO A 348 -30.59 -1.85 7.87
N GLN A 349 -29.79 -0.88 7.41
CA GLN A 349 -29.65 -0.47 6.02
C GLN A 349 -29.16 -1.61 5.11
N ALA A 350 -28.37 -2.55 5.65
CA ALA A 350 -27.85 -3.69 4.90
C ALA A 350 -28.90 -4.77 4.62
N LYS A 351 -30.08 -4.71 5.28
CA LYS A 351 -31.20 -5.62 5.01
C LYS A 351 -32.06 -5.15 3.84
N ILE A 352 -31.94 -3.89 3.43
CA ILE A 352 -32.71 -3.30 2.33
C ILE A 352 -32.14 -3.80 0.99
N PRO A 353 -32.96 -4.33 0.08
CA PRO A 353 -32.52 -4.71 -1.27
C PRO A 353 -31.88 -3.55 -2.02
N PHE A 354 -30.89 -3.84 -2.87
CA PHE A 354 -30.24 -2.81 -3.69
C PHE A 354 -31.27 -2.00 -4.50
N GLY A 355 -31.19 -0.69 -4.40
CA GLY A 355 -32.03 0.26 -5.12
C GLY A 355 -31.87 0.19 -6.63
N LYS A 356 -32.86 0.72 -7.35
CA LYS A 356 -32.80 0.81 -8.82
C LYS A 356 -31.64 1.70 -9.30
N GLU A 357 -31.43 2.82 -8.61
CA GLU A 357 -30.41 3.81 -8.93
C GLU A 357 -28.98 3.23 -8.90
N ILE A 358 -28.63 2.43 -7.87
CA ILE A 358 -27.31 1.79 -7.83
C ILE A 358 -27.16 0.71 -8.90
N LYS A 359 -28.22 -0.06 -9.19
CA LYS A 359 -28.20 -1.07 -10.25
C LYS A 359 -27.96 -0.45 -11.61
N GLU A 360 -28.68 0.63 -11.95
CA GLU A 360 -28.52 1.34 -13.21
C GLU A 360 -27.12 1.96 -13.35
N LEU A 361 -26.51 2.39 -12.24
CA LEU A 361 -25.15 2.94 -12.23
C LEU A 361 -24.10 1.85 -12.49
N VAL A 362 -24.12 0.74 -11.76
CA VAL A 362 -22.98 -0.19 -11.72
C VAL A 362 -23.17 -1.46 -12.54
N LEU A 363 -24.41 -1.92 -12.74
CA LEU A 363 -24.65 -3.21 -13.43
C LEU A 363 -24.18 -3.23 -14.89
N PRO A 364 -24.36 -2.16 -15.70
CA PRO A 364 -23.84 -2.13 -17.07
C PRO A 364 -22.31 -2.22 -17.11
N LEU A 365 -21.63 -1.58 -16.17
CA LEU A 365 -20.17 -1.57 -16.06
C LEU A 365 -19.64 -2.95 -15.62
N LEU A 366 -20.20 -3.51 -14.55
CA LEU A 366 -19.72 -4.78 -13.98
C LEU A 366 -20.05 -6.00 -14.85
N SER A 367 -21.08 -5.91 -15.69
CA SER A 367 -21.44 -6.97 -16.64
C SER A 367 -20.58 -6.94 -17.91
N ASP A 368 -19.90 -5.83 -18.19
CA ASP A 368 -19.00 -5.68 -19.34
C ASP A 368 -17.59 -6.19 -18.99
N MET A 369 -17.14 -7.21 -19.72
CA MET A 369 -15.82 -7.79 -19.52
C MET A 369 -14.69 -6.85 -19.95
N ASN A 370 -14.94 -5.96 -20.91
CA ASN A 370 -13.94 -4.96 -21.31
C ASN A 370 -13.71 -3.97 -20.18
N PHE A 371 -14.78 -3.45 -19.57
CA PHE A 371 -14.67 -2.58 -18.40
C PHE A 371 -13.88 -3.22 -17.25
N VAL A 372 -14.16 -4.49 -16.93
CA VAL A 372 -13.46 -5.22 -15.86
C VAL A 372 -11.98 -5.42 -16.21
N GLN A 373 -11.68 -5.74 -17.47
CA GLN A 373 -10.31 -5.86 -17.96
C GLN A 373 -9.57 -4.53 -17.87
N ASP A 374 -10.15 -3.44 -18.37
CA ASP A 374 -9.59 -2.09 -18.30
C ASP A 374 -9.37 -1.65 -16.84
N LEU A 375 -10.26 -2.04 -15.91
CA LEU A 375 -10.08 -1.77 -14.49
C LEU A 375 -8.86 -2.53 -13.93
N CYS A 376 -8.70 -3.81 -14.32
CA CYS A 376 -7.54 -4.59 -13.92
C CYS A 376 -6.24 -4.04 -14.54
N GLU A 377 -6.28 -3.47 -15.73
CA GLU A 377 -5.10 -2.85 -16.37
C GLU A 377 -4.70 -1.54 -15.69
N ASP A 378 -5.66 -0.68 -15.35
CA ASP A 378 -5.41 0.54 -14.60
C ASP A 378 -4.82 0.25 -13.20
N LEU A 379 -5.37 -0.76 -12.52
CA LEU A 379 -4.82 -1.24 -11.24
C LEU A 379 -3.41 -1.82 -11.43
N HIS A 380 -3.13 -2.50 -12.53
CA HIS A 380 -1.81 -3.05 -12.80
C HIS A 380 -0.77 -1.93 -12.96
N HIS A 381 -1.11 -0.87 -13.70
CA HIS A 381 -0.26 0.32 -13.84
C HIS A 381 0.02 1.01 -12.50
N LEU A 382 -0.95 1.03 -11.58
CA LEU A 382 -0.76 1.57 -10.25
C LEU A 382 0.13 0.66 -9.37
N PHE A 383 -0.17 -0.64 -9.29
CA PHE A 383 0.54 -1.57 -8.40
C PHE A 383 1.98 -1.83 -8.85
N LYS A 384 2.26 -1.83 -10.16
CA LYS A 384 3.60 -1.97 -10.75
C LYS A 384 4.58 -0.89 -10.30
N GLN A 385 4.10 0.26 -9.81
CA GLN A 385 4.96 1.32 -9.27
C GLN A 385 5.71 0.90 -8.00
N ASP A 386 5.24 -0.15 -7.31
CA ASP A 386 5.93 -0.69 -6.14
C ASP A 386 7.21 -1.45 -6.53
N LYS A 387 8.29 -1.19 -5.81
CA LYS A 387 9.54 -1.96 -5.98
C LYS A 387 9.40 -3.43 -5.60
N GLY A 388 8.44 -3.78 -4.74
CA GLY A 388 8.14 -5.15 -4.33
C GLY A 388 6.93 -5.73 -5.06
N PHE A 389 6.59 -5.21 -6.24
CA PHE A 389 5.51 -5.74 -7.06
C PHE A 389 5.83 -7.18 -7.50
N ASP A 390 4.85 -8.07 -7.33
CA ASP A 390 4.88 -9.46 -7.75
C ASP A 390 3.66 -9.71 -8.64
N ARG A 391 3.91 -10.05 -9.90
CA ARG A 391 2.86 -10.26 -10.90
C ARG A 391 1.94 -11.43 -10.55
N THR A 392 2.48 -12.50 -9.96
CA THR A 392 1.70 -13.68 -9.57
C THR A 392 0.75 -13.35 -8.44
N LEU A 393 1.23 -12.62 -7.43
CA LEU A 393 0.37 -12.16 -6.34
C LEU A 393 -0.67 -11.15 -6.83
N TYR A 394 -0.30 -10.28 -7.75
CA TYR A 394 -1.23 -9.35 -8.39
C TYR A 394 -2.37 -10.07 -9.11
N GLU A 395 -2.08 -11.09 -9.93
CA GLU A 395 -3.12 -11.87 -10.60
C GLU A 395 -4.04 -12.59 -9.62
N ARG A 396 -3.52 -13.03 -8.48
CA ARG A 396 -4.35 -13.60 -7.41
C ARG A 396 -5.27 -12.54 -6.77
N GLN A 397 -4.79 -11.30 -6.56
CA GLN A 397 -5.64 -10.19 -6.11
C GLN A 397 -6.77 -9.92 -7.12
N MET A 398 -6.44 -9.85 -8.41
CA MET A 398 -7.43 -9.62 -9.47
C MET A 398 -8.41 -10.79 -9.59
N SER A 399 -7.96 -12.02 -9.36
CA SER A 399 -8.84 -13.19 -9.38
C SER A 399 -9.85 -13.19 -8.24
N VAL A 400 -9.46 -12.70 -7.05
CA VAL A 400 -10.41 -12.44 -5.95
C VAL A 400 -11.38 -11.31 -6.33
N MET A 401 -10.87 -10.19 -6.85
CA MET A 401 -11.71 -9.05 -7.26
C MET A 401 -12.74 -9.44 -8.33
N ARG A 402 -12.34 -10.21 -9.35
CA ARG A 402 -13.24 -10.75 -10.37
C ARG A 402 -14.32 -11.65 -9.77
N GLY A 403 -13.97 -12.47 -8.78
CA GLY A 403 -14.94 -13.26 -8.01
C GLY A 403 -15.94 -12.40 -7.22
N GLN A 404 -15.49 -11.29 -6.62
CA GLN A 404 -16.38 -10.32 -5.97
C GLN A 404 -17.30 -9.65 -6.99
N ILE A 405 -16.77 -9.21 -8.14
CA ILE A 405 -17.56 -8.59 -9.21
C ILE A 405 -18.64 -9.56 -9.72
N LEU A 406 -18.31 -10.85 -9.88
CA LEU A 406 -19.26 -11.88 -10.29
C LEU A 406 -20.42 -12.01 -9.29
N ASN A 407 -20.12 -12.17 -8.00
CA ASN A 407 -21.13 -12.27 -6.96
C ASN A 407 -22.00 -11.02 -6.86
N LEU A 408 -21.39 -9.83 -6.91
CA LEU A 408 -22.10 -8.56 -6.87
C LEU A 408 -23.03 -8.40 -8.07
N THR A 409 -22.56 -8.72 -9.28
CA THR A 409 -23.37 -8.70 -10.50
C THR A 409 -24.60 -9.59 -10.38
N GLN A 410 -24.42 -10.82 -9.87
CA GLN A 410 -25.53 -11.73 -9.64
C GLN A 410 -26.51 -11.22 -8.57
N ALA A 411 -26.00 -10.69 -7.45
CA ALA A 411 -26.83 -10.13 -6.40
C ALA A 411 -27.67 -8.93 -6.86
N LEU A 412 -27.11 -8.06 -7.69
CA LEU A 412 -27.81 -6.92 -8.27
C LEU A 412 -28.92 -7.38 -9.22
N LYS A 413 -28.66 -8.39 -10.07
CA LYS A 413 -29.65 -9.00 -10.98
C LYS A 413 -30.80 -9.64 -10.20
N ASP A 414 -30.49 -10.38 -9.13
CA ASP A 414 -31.47 -11.08 -8.29
C ASP A 414 -32.24 -10.15 -7.36
N GLY A 415 -31.83 -8.88 -7.25
CA GLY A 415 -32.42 -7.93 -6.29
C GLY A 415 -32.18 -8.30 -4.83
N LYS A 416 -31.00 -8.85 -4.53
CA LYS A 416 -30.56 -9.14 -3.15
C LYS A 416 -30.26 -7.86 -2.37
N SER A 417 -30.20 -7.98 -1.05
CA SER A 417 -29.69 -6.95 -0.14
C SER A 417 -28.18 -7.10 0.12
N PRO A 418 -27.50 -6.06 0.65
CA PRO A 418 -26.10 -6.16 1.07
C PRO A 418 -25.82 -7.34 2.03
N VAL A 419 -26.72 -7.62 2.97
CA VAL A 419 -26.61 -8.81 3.87
C VAL A 419 -26.64 -10.11 3.08
N GLN A 420 -27.53 -10.24 2.10
CA GLN A 420 -27.62 -11.45 1.29
C GLN A 420 -26.40 -11.61 0.37
N LEU A 421 -25.84 -10.50 -0.12
CA LEU A 421 -24.60 -10.49 -0.91
C LEU A 421 -23.41 -11.04 -0.11
N VAL A 422 -23.22 -10.61 1.14
CA VAL A 422 -22.09 -11.08 1.96
C VAL A 422 -22.23 -12.53 2.42
N GLN A 423 -23.45 -13.09 2.34
CA GLN A 423 -23.73 -14.50 2.60
C GLN A 423 -23.46 -15.40 1.38
N MET A 424 -23.23 -14.82 0.19
CA MET A 424 -22.91 -15.59 -0.99
C MET A 424 -21.55 -16.31 -0.83
N PRO A 425 -21.41 -17.55 -1.32
CA PRO A 425 -20.14 -18.26 -1.28
C PRO A 425 -19.02 -17.46 -1.95
N ALA A 426 -17.83 -17.48 -1.35
CA ALA A 426 -16.67 -16.81 -1.91
C ALA A 426 -16.22 -17.52 -3.20
N VAL A 427 -16.12 -16.77 -4.29
CA VAL A 427 -15.66 -17.26 -5.60
C VAL A 427 -14.34 -16.58 -5.96
N VAL A 428 -13.49 -17.27 -6.71
CA VAL A 428 -12.28 -16.72 -7.34
C VAL A 428 -12.39 -17.02 -8.84
N VAL A 429 -12.07 -16.05 -9.68
CA VAL A 429 -12.13 -16.20 -11.13
C VAL A 429 -10.73 -15.95 -11.70
N GLU A 430 -10.07 -17.03 -12.08
CA GLU A 430 -8.74 -16.99 -12.69
C GLU A 430 -8.86 -16.61 -14.17
N SER A 431 -8.00 -15.70 -14.63
CA SER A 431 -7.92 -15.38 -16.05
C SER A 431 -7.10 -16.44 -16.77
N GLN A 432 -7.64 -17.04 -17.83
CA GLN A 432 -6.84 -17.81 -18.78
C GLN A 432 -6.12 -16.80 -19.69
N CYS A 433 -5.08 -16.14 -19.19
CA CYS A 433 -4.15 -15.50 -20.11
C CYS A 433 -3.51 -16.61 -20.95
N LYS A 434 -3.83 -16.62 -22.25
CA LYS A 434 -3.02 -17.34 -23.23
C LYS A 434 -1.61 -16.79 -23.11
N ASP A 435 -0.67 -17.66 -22.78
CA ASP A 435 0.75 -17.39 -22.89
C ASP A 435 1.05 -17.11 -24.38
N GLU A 436 0.96 -15.85 -24.79
CA GLU A 436 1.71 -15.37 -25.96
C GLU A 436 3.18 -15.42 -25.55
N PRO A 437 4.04 -16.19 -26.25
CA PRO A 437 5.42 -16.38 -25.84
C PRO A 437 6.19 -15.08 -26.06
N MET A 438 6.36 -14.28 -25.00
CA MET A 438 7.48 -13.37 -24.91
C MET A 438 8.70 -14.16 -24.46
N GLU A 439 9.76 -14.05 -25.26
CA GLU A 439 11.03 -14.75 -25.12
C GLU A 439 11.62 -14.66 -23.69
N ASP A 440 11.95 -15.84 -23.17
CA ASP A 440 13.00 -16.13 -22.20
C ASP A 440 12.90 -15.51 -20.79
N GLU A 441 11.91 -15.95 -20.00
CA GLU A 441 12.15 -16.30 -18.59
C GLU A 441 11.29 -17.52 -18.23
N SER A 442 11.95 -18.63 -17.87
CA SER A 442 11.29 -19.87 -17.46
C SER A 442 10.37 -19.62 -16.25
N PRO A 443 9.14 -20.17 -16.23
CA PRO A 443 8.22 -19.97 -15.11
C PRO A 443 8.74 -20.66 -13.85
N ILE A 444 9.05 -19.87 -12.83
CA ILE A 444 9.42 -20.35 -11.49
C ILE A 444 8.21 -21.02 -10.86
N THR A 445 8.07 -22.32 -11.09
CA THR A 445 7.11 -23.16 -10.37
C THR A 445 7.57 -23.29 -8.92
N LEU A 446 6.63 -23.42 -7.97
CA LEU A 446 6.86 -23.45 -6.51
C LEU A 446 7.97 -24.43 -6.03
N GLY A 447 8.41 -25.35 -6.88
CA GLY A 447 9.52 -26.28 -6.64
C GLY A 447 10.91 -25.75 -6.99
N GLN A 448 11.06 -24.73 -7.83
CA GLN A 448 12.36 -24.18 -8.24
C GLN A 448 13.18 -23.61 -7.06
N PRO A 449 12.59 -22.81 -6.15
CA PRO A 449 13.35 -22.30 -5.00
C PRO A 449 13.85 -23.42 -4.08
N LEU A 450 13.08 -24.52 -3.96
CA LEU A 450 13.47 -25.67 -3.16
C LEU A 450 14.50 -26.55 -3.88
N SER A 451 14.37 -26.74 -5.21
CA SER A 451 15.37 -27.49 -5.98
C SER A 451 16.70 -26.76 -6.02
N ASP A 452 16.68 -25.44 -6.22
CA ASP A 452 17.88 -24.61 -6.24
C ASP A 452 18.52 -24.56 -4.85
N PHE A 453 17.71 -24.48 -3.80
CA PHE A 453 18.19 -24.57 -2.43
C PHE A 453 18.79 -25.95 -2.12
N LEU A 454 18.14 -27.05 -2.53
CA LEU A 454 18.66 -28.41 -2.35
C LEU A 454 20.01 -28.61 -3.06
N LEU A 455 20.17 -28.03 -4.26
CA LEU A 455 21.46 -28.04 -4.98
C LEU A 455 22.55 -27.30 -4.19
N GLN A 456 22.22 -26.17 -3.56
CA GLN A 456 23.16 -25.44 -2.69
C GLN A 456 23.55 -26.21 -1.42
N LEU A 457 22.75 -27.21 -1.01
CA LEU A 457 23.06 -28.04 0.16
C LEU A 457 24.06 -29.15 -0.14
N GLU A 458 24.41 -29.40 -1.40
CA GLU A 458 25.36 -30.45 -1.80
C GLU A 458 26.79 -30.21 -1.32
N ASP A 459 27.18 -28.95 -1.08
CA ASP A 459 28.49 -28.56 -0.55
C ASP A 459 28.42 -27.88 0.83
N TYR A 460 27.22 -27.73 1.40
CA TYR A 460 27.05 -27.08 2.70
C TYR A 460 27.43 -28.01 3.86
N THR A 461 28.20 -27.50 4.81
CA THR A 461 28.55 -28.22 6.05
C THR A 461 27.72 -27.67 7.23
N PRO A 462 26.62 -28.35 7.63
CA PRO A 462 25.77 -27.87 8.72
C PRO A 462 26.49 -27.92 10.07
N THR A 463 26.06 -27.05 10.99
CA THR A 463 26.59 -27.04 12.36
C THR A 463 26.26 -28.33 13.11
N ILE A 464 25.14 -28.98 12.79
CA ILE A 464 24.80 -30.33 13.26
C ILE A 464 25.40 -31.33 12.26
N PRO A 465 26.37 -32.17 12.67
CA PRO A 465 27.02 -33.11 11.74
C PRO A 465 26.06 -34.11 11.12
N ASP A 466 26.28 -34.45 9.85
CA ASP A 466 25.44 -35.40 9.09
C ASP A 466 25.28 -36.76 9.80
N ALA A 467 26.31 -37.23 10.51
CA ALA A 467 26.26 -38.47 11.29
C ALA A 467 25.22 -38.43 12.44
N VAL A 468 25.05 -37.27 13.08
CA VAL A 468 24.07 -37.08 14.16
C VAL A 468 22.65 -37.09 13.59
N THR A 469 22.44 -36.35 12.51
CA THR A 469 21.12 -36.28 11.84
C THR A 469 20.74 -37.63 11.25
N ALA A 470 21.68 -38.36 10.63
CA ALA A 470 21.45 -39.72 10.15
C ALA A 470 21.08 -40.70 11.27
N HIS A 471 21.70 -40.59 12.44
CA HIS A 471 21.37 -41.43 13.59
C HIS A 471 19.90 -41.24 14.05
N TYR A 472 19.46 -39.99 14.24
CA TYR A 472 18.08 -39.70 14.67
C TYR A 472 17.03 -40.04 13.61
N ILE A 473 17.36 -39.81 12.33
CA ILE A 473 16.50 -40.20 11.22
C ILE A 473 16.35 -41.72 11.13
N ARG A 474 17.44 -42.48 11.27
CA ARG A 474 17.38 -43.94 11.30
C ARG A 474 16.60 -44.46 12.51
N ALA A 475 16.75 -43.83 13.68
CA ALA A 475 15.97 -44.15 14.87
C ALA A 475 14.46 -43.92 14.67
N SER A 476 14.07 -43.01 13.76
CA SER A 476 12.67 -42.78 13.35
C SER A 476 12.18 -43.75 12.26
N GLY A 477 13.02 -44.68 11.79
CA GLY A 477 12.68 -45.67 10.77
C GLY A 477 12.84 -45.18 9.31
N PHE A 478 13.48 -44.03 9.09
CA PHE A 478 13.75 -43.50 7.76
C PHE A 478 15.25 -43.56 7.46
N GLU A 479 15.65 -43.97 6.26
CA GLU A 479 17.06 -44.01 5.83
C GLU A 479 17.22 -43.22 4.52
N PRO A 480 17.63 -41.94 4.58
CA PRO A 480 17.73 -41.09 3.41
C PRO A 480 18.93 -41.51 2.57
N LYS A 481 18.70 -41.74 1.27
CA LYS A 481 19.76 -42.07 0.30
C LYS A 481 20.48 -40.82 -0.24
N ASP A 482 19.83 -39.66 -0.14
CA ASP A 482 20.34 -38.38 -0.62
C ASP A 482 20.93 -37.56 0.55
N PRO A 483 22.24 -37.22 0.53
CA PRO A 483 22.87 -36.44 1.58
C PRO A 483 22.29 -35.02 1.71
N ARG A 484 21.66 -34.47 0.65
CA ARG A 484 21.02 -33.15 0.69
C ARG A 484 19.81 -33.14 1.62
N LEU A 485 19.10 -34.27 1.73
CA LEU A 485 17.98 -34.43 2.67
C LEU A 485 18.46 -34.43 4.12
N LEU A 486 19.61 -35.06 4.41
CA LEU A 486 20.22 -35.02 5.74
C LEU A 486 20.55 -33.58 6.13
N ARG A 487 21.20 -32.83 5.25
CA ARG A 487 21.61 -31.46 5.50
C ARG A 487 20.44 -30.50 5.59
N LEU A 488 19.38 -30.71 4.80
CA LEU A 488 18.13 -29.96 4.93
C LEU A 488 17.53 -30.11 6.33
N ILE A 489 17.46 -31.35 6.84
CA ILE A 489 16.95 -31.64 8.17
C ILE A 489 17.88 -31.06 9.25
N SER A 490 19.21 -31.13 9.05
CA SER A 490 20.18 -30.48 9.95
C SER A 490 19.98 -28.97 10.02
N ILE A 491 19.73 -28.29 8.89
CA ILE A 491 19.47 -26.84 8.86
C ILE A 491 18.13 -26.51 9.51
N ALA A 492 17.08 -27.31 9.25
CA ALA A 492 15.79 -27.13 9.89
C ALA A 492 15.89 -27.26 11.42
N ALA A 493 16.61 -28.29 11.90
CA ALA A 493 16.87 -28.48 13.32
C ALA A 493 17.74 -27.35 13.91
N GLN A 494 18.76 -26.90 13.18
CA GLN A 494 19.59 -25.76 13.59
C GLN A 494 18.78 -24.47 13.71
N LYS A 495 17.89 -24.21 12.74
CA LYS A 495 16.97 -23.07 12.78
C LYS A 495 16.04 -23.17 13.99
N PHE A 496 15.46 -24.34 14.22
CA PHE A 496 14.59 -24.57 15.37
C PHE A 496 15.29 -24.31 16.70
N ILE A 497 16.51 -24.85 16.89
CA ILE A 497 17.32 -24.62 18.09
C ILE A 497 17.67 -23.12 18.23
N SER A 498 17.97 -22.44 17.12
CA SER A 498 18.25 -21.01 17.14
C SER A 498 17.03 -20.18 17.54
N ASP A 499 15.84 -20.55 17.08
CA ASP A 499 14.60 -19.86 17.44
C ASP A 499 14.32 -20.04 18.94
N VAL A 500 14.38 -21.27 19.45
CA VAL A 500 14.23 -21.58 20.90
C VAL A 500 15.27 -20.84 21.75
N ALA A 501 16.53 -20.80 21.32
CA ALA A 501 17.60 -20.12 22.05
C ALA A 501 17.40 -18.59 22.08
N ASN A 502 16.88 -18.01 21.00
CA ASN A 502 16.54 -16.59 20.94
C ASN A 502 15.37 -16.27 21.87
N ASP A 503 14.33 -17.08 21.90
CA ASP A 503 13.17 -16.88 22.77
C ASP A 503 13.54 -17.03 24.25
N ALA A 504 14.33 -18.06 24.58
CA ALA A 504 14.90 -18.21 25.92
C ALA A 504 15.77 -16.99 26.32
N LEU A 505 16.55 -16.44 25.39
CA LEU A 505 17.33 -15.22 25.64
C LEU A 505 16.45 -13.99 25.90
N GLN A 506 15.26 -13.91 25.30
CA GLN A 506 14.32 -12.83 25.60
C GLN A 506 13.71 -12.98 26.99
N HIS A 507 13.31 -14.19 27.38
CA HIS A 507 12.86 -14.45 28.75
C HIS A 507 13.94 -14.12 29.78
N CYS A 508 15.20 -14.50 29.50
CA CYS A 508 16.36 -14.15 30.34
C CYS A 508 16.53 -12.62 30.48
N LYS A 509 16.37 -11.87 29.37
CA LYS A 509 16.43 -10.40 29.39
C LYS A 509 15.32 -9.78 30.22
N MET A 510 14.09 -10.25 30.07
CA MET A 510 12.92 -9.77 30.85
C MET A 510 13.09 -10.06 32.35
N ARG A 511 13.56 -11.26 32.69
CA ARG A 511 13.87 -11.64 34.07
C ARG A 511 14.95 -10.74 34.68
N THR A 512 16.03 -10.49 33.93
CA THR A 512 17.15 -9.66 34.39
C THR A 512 16.82 -8.16 34.43
N SER A 513 15.88 -7.67 33.62
CA SER A 513 15.40 -6.29 33.70
C SER A 513 14.50 -6.05 34.92
N ASN A 514 13.72 -7.06 35.33
CA ASN A 514 12.84 -6.97 36.51
C ASN A 514 13.58 -7.14 37.85
N SER A 515 14.78 -7.75 37.87
CA SER A 515 15.59 -7.83 39.09
C SER A 515 16.32 -6.52 39.43
N ASN A 516 16.38 -5.55 38.50
CA ASN A 516 17.06 -4.26 38.72
C ASN A 516 16.16 -3.18 39.35
N THR A 517 14.91 -3.49 39.69
CA THR A 517 13.95 -2.53 40.28
C THR A 517 13.82 -2.61 41.80
N THR A 518 14.62 -3.43 42.51
CA THR A 518 14.50 -3.57 43.98
C THR A 518 15.73 -3.22 44.81
N HIS A 519 16.86 -2.80 44.22
CA HIS A 519 17.96 -2.20 44.99
C HIS A 519 18.58 -0.99 44.26
N ALA A 520 17.85 0.12 44.28
CA ALA A 520 18.45 1.43 44.07
C ALA A 520 18.92 2.00 45.41
N SER A 521 20.15 1.69 45.80
CA SER A 521 20.88 2.51 46.76
C SER A 521 22.34 2.64 46.34
N ASN A 522 22.73 3.87 45.99
CA ASN A 522 24.09 4.42 45.94
C ASN A 522 25.20 3.62 45.25
N SER A 523 25.58 4.06 44.05
CA SER A 523 26.91 4.69 43.85
C SER A 523 27.08 5.16 42.41
N LYS A 524 27.59 6.39 42.29
CA LYS A 524 28.11 6.98 41.06
C LYS A 524 29.46 6.32 40.76
N THR A 525 29.62 5.66 39.61
CA THR A 525 30.89 5.62 38.87
C THR A 525 30.70 5.14 37.43
N ALA A 526 31.50 5.72 36.55
CA ALA A 526 31.43 5.69 35.10
C ALA A 526 32.04 4.42 34.46
N LYS A 527 31.83 4.33 33.13
CA LYS A 527 32.59 3.58 32.10
C LYS A 527 32.39 2.05 32.00
N GLY A 528 31.90 1.62 30.83
CA GLY A 528 32.11 0.26 30.31
C GLY A 528 30.89 -0.38 29.64
N VAL A 529 30.50 0.07 28.44
CA VAL A 529 29.54 -0.67 27.59
C VAL A 529 30.30 -1.73 26.79
N LYS A 530 30.74 -2.80 27.46
CA LYS A 530 31.17 -4.03 26.80
C LYS A 530 30.58 -5.24 27.54
N ASP A 531 29.80 -6.02 26.79
CA ASP A 531 29.34 -7.39 27.05
C ASP A 531 28.63 -7.67 28.38
N LYS A 532 27.33 -7.35 28.46
CA LYS A 532 26.43 -8.03 29.41
C LYS A 532 26.36 -9.51 29.02
N LYS A 533 27.05 -10.38 29.77
CA LYS A 533 26.92 -11.83 29.65
C LYS A 533 25.58 -12.28 30.23
N TYR A 534 24.72 -12.84 29.39
CA TYR A 534 23.46 -13.44 29.81
C TYR A 534 23.67 -14.93 30.14
N CYS A 535 23.04 -15.41 31.21
CA CYS A 535 23.02 -16.81 31.58
C CYS A 535 21.57 -17.32 31.49
N LEU A 536 21.33 -18.22 30.55
CA LEU A 536 20.02 -18.84 30.33
C LEU A 536 19.76 -19.91 31.39
N THR A 537 18.57 -19.91 31.98
CA THR A 537 18.16 -20.91 32.98
C THR A 537 16.97 -21.74 32.49
N MET A 538 16.64 -22.82 33.20
CA MET A 538 15.45 -23.62 32.91
C MET A 538 14.15 -22.82 33.01
N GLU A 539 14.12 -21.73 33.78
CA GLU A 539 12.97 -20.83 33.88
C GLU A 539 12.78 -19.98 32.61
N ASP A 540 13.86 -19.74 31.86
CA ASP A 540 13.81 -19.05 30.57
C ASP A 540 13.46 -20.01 29.42
N LEU A 541 13.98 -21.25 29.50
CA LEU A 541 13.82 -22.27 28.47
C LEU A 541 12.44 -22.95 28.48
N THR A 542 11.85 -23.16 29.67
CA THR A 542 10.54 -23.82 29.82
C THR A 542 9.41 -23.08 29.08
N PRO A 543 9.22 -21.75 29.26
CA PRO A 543 8.21 -21.02 28.50
C PRO A 543 8.53 -20.98 27.00
N ALA A 544 9.80 -20.81 26.61
CA ALA A 544 10.20 -20.82 25.20
C ALA A 544 9.82 -22.12 24.50
N LEU A 545 10.04 -23.28 25.14
CA LEU A 545 9.67 -24.58 24.57
C LEU A 545 8.15 -24.84 24.60
N ALA A 546 7.42 -24.28 25.56
CA ALA A 546 5.96 -24.40 25.63
C ALA A 546 5.27 -23.76 24.42
N GLU A 547 5.83 -22.68 23.85
CA GLU A 547 5.31 -22.04 22.63
C GLU A 547 5.38 -22.95 21.39
N PHE A 548 6.31 -23.91 21.37
CA PHE A 548 6.41 -24.94 20.34
C PHE A 548 5.66 -26.24 20.70
N GLY A 549 4.84 -26.22 21.75
CA GLY A 549 4.09 -27.38 22.23
C GLY A 549 4.93 -28.41 22.96
N ILE A 550 6.17 -28.08 23.35
CA ILE A 550 7.09 -28.98 24.05
C ILE A 550 7.00 -28.72 25.56
N VAL A 551 6.39 -29.65 26.28
CA VAL A 551 6.24 -29.55 27.74
C VAL A 551 7.45 -30.17 28.44
N ILE A 552 8.31 -29.34 29.03
CA ILE A 552 9.42 -29.80 29.86
C ILE A 552 8.88 -30.17 31.25
N LYS A 553 8.84 -31.46 31.57
CA LYS A 553 8.68 -31.92 32.95
C LYS A 553 10.07 -31.95 33.60
N LYS A 554 10.28 -31.22 34.69
CA LYS A 554 11.49 -31.42 35.52
C LYS A 554 11.52 -32.90 35.94
N PRO A 555 12.63 -33.63 35.72
CA PRO A 555 12.76 -34.97 36.27
C PRO A 555 12.59 -34.88 37.80
N HIS A 556 11.89 -35.84 38.40
CA HIS A 556 11.88 -35.98 39.86
C HIS A 556 13.30 -36.36 40.29
N TYR A 557 14.11 -35.37 40.63
CA TYR A 557 15.30 -35.63 41.40
C TYR A 557 14.84 -35.87 42.85
N TYR A 558 15.16 -37.07 43.34
CA TYR A 558 14.76 -37.76 44.59
C TYR A 558 13.60 -38.77 44.43
N VAL A 559 14.00 -40.05 44.53
CA VAL A 559 13.20 -41.17 45.05
C VAL A 559 13.13 -41.04 46.56
#